data_AF-A0A0V1HZ41-F1
#
_entry.id   AF-A0A0V1HZ41-F1
#
_cell.length_a   1.000
_cell.length_b   1.000
_cell.length_c   1.000
_cell.angle_alpha   90.00
_cell.angle_beta   90.00
_cell.angle_gamma   90.00
#
_symmetry.space_group_name_H-M   'P 1'
#
loop_
_entity.id
_entity.type
_entity.pdbx_description
1 polymer ?
#
loop_
_entity_poly.entity_id
_entity_poly.type
_entity_poly.pdbx_seq_one_letter_code
_entity_poly.pdbx_strand_id
1 'polypeptide(L)'
;MTVSYTNKLSTSRLSGLARVLFLWKASVYKAIWKETILFMILFYTVGTLFKFLDEPYQKHFKLIIAHFHAGSTLIPVTFVLGFFIDKVAKRWWDIYKKVLWPDSLTRNVPIRALPLVDVNHLAVKTKSNEIHSIHLYTPELLYKKLMLKVACMVEGDNEESQMIRRTLARYINLSSVLVLRDISIRVKMRFPSLHHLVIAGLMTEEEMEEFKHVTKTHKLVYMSFLPIQWSVNLAYKARKAEYIKTDQLLKHVVKEIVDVKDQLNLISCYDWVNLPLVYTQVVTIAVYSFFFTYLISGQVVEIELGNGNKETITSMIPLFSLIDFLFYMGLLKVAQAMINPFGADDDDFELNYIIDRNVQVSYLIVDTCRGKLPVVTTDCTSTFDSKDLDSLKDKFVPSASLIDIPEEMQRIVVEPPEERPWTPLSFFRSSSLLSNGSVFGRHSNGWNSDSTFRRRFRSANSFHLYGSQRPRRKRKFKNRHLSLG
;
A
#
# COMPACT_ATOMS: atom_id res chain seq x y z
N MET A 1 -4.92 2.36 9.23
CA MET A 1 -6.20 3.06 9.39
C MET A 1 -6.89 2.55 10.64
N THR A 2 -7.48 3.45 11.41
CA THR A 2 -8.15 3.11 12.68
C THR A 2 -9.57 2.59 12.44
N VAL A 3 -10.24 3.05 11.36
CA VAL A 3 -11.61 2.65 11.01
C VAL A 3 -11.60 1.52 9.99
N SER A 4 -11.63 0.27 10.46
CA SER A 4 -11.76 -0.89 9.58
C SER A 4 -13.23 -1.14 9.20
N TYR A 5 -13.55 -1.04 7.91
CA TYR A 5 -14.86 -1.41 7.34
C TYR A 5 -14.77 -2.59 6.37
N THR A 6 -13.60 -3.22 6.22
CA THR A 6 -13.35 -4.33 5.29
C THR A 6 -14.33 -5.49 5.47
N ASN A 7 -14.59 -5.89 6.72
CA ASN A 7 -15.52 -6.99 7.01
C ASN A 7 -16.97 -6.66 6.58
N LYS A 8 -17.38 -5.38 6.61
CA LYS A 8 -18.71 -4.94 6.15
C LYS A 8 -18.84 -4.99 4.62
N LEU A 9 -17.72 -4.93 3.90
CA LEU A 9 -17.64 -5.02 2.43
C LEU A 9 -17.11 -6.36 1.91
N SER A 10 -16.97 -7.36 2.79
CA SER A 10 -16.47 -8.69 2.43
C SER A 10 -17.37 -9.43 1.41
N THR A 11 -18.61 -8.98 1.22
CA THR A 11 -19.56 -9.55 0.25
C THR A 11 -20.12 -8.46 -0.65
N SER A 12 -20.25 -8.75 -1.95
CA SER A 12 -20.81 -7.87 -2.98
C SER A 12 -22.35 -7.82 -2.93
N ARG A 13 -22.90 -7.45 -1.77
CA ARG A 13 -24.36 -7.23 -1.61
C ARG A 13 -24.73 -5.81 -2.03
N LEU A 14 -25.92 -5.63 -2.62
CA LEU A 14 -26.46 -4.31 -2.98
C LEU A 14 -26.46 -3.32 -1.80
N SER A 15 -26.74 -3.80 -0.59
CA SER A 15 -26.75 -2.98 0.63
C SER A 15 -25.37 -2.79 1.29
N GLY A 16 -24.30 -3.34 0.72
CA GLY A 16 -22.95 -3.25 1.28
C GLY A 16 -22.43 -1.82 1.28
N LEU A 17 -22.34 -1.20 0.11
CA LEU A 17 -21.89 0.18 -0.04
C LEU A 17 -22.87 1.19 0.57
N ALA A 18 -24.18 0.94 0.46
CA ALA A 18 -25.19 1.81 1.06
C ALA A 18 -25.04 1.93 2.59
N ARG A 19 -24.65 0.84 3.28
CA ARG A 19 -24.40 0.88 4.74
C ARG A 19 -23.18 1.72 5.13
N VAL A 20 -22.20 1.86 4.24
CA VAL A 20 -21.00 2.68 4.49
C VAL A 20 -21.35 4.17 4.51
N LEU A 21 -22.32 4.59 3.68
CA LEU A 21 -22.79 5.98 3.65
C LEU A 21 -23.44 6.44 4.97
N PHE A 22 -23.91 5.53 5.83
CA PHE A 22 -24.49 5.87 7.12
C PHE A 22 -23.48 5.89 8.27
N LEU A 23 -22.19 5.67 8.00
CA LEU A 23 -21.14 5.79 9.01
C LEU A 23 -20.82 7.25 9.24
N TRP A 24 -20.69 7.66 10.52
CA TRP A 24 -20.33 9.02 10.91
C TRP A 24 -18.82 9.20 11.15
N LYS A 25 -18.19 8.25 11.85
CA LYS A 25 -16.75 8.31 12.15
C LYS A 25 -15.95 8.20 10.85
N ALA A 26 -14.96 9.08 10.67
CA ALA A 26 -14.16 9.18 9.44
C ALA A 26 -14.98 9.33 8.15
N SER A 27 -16.19 9.90 8.24
CA SER A 27 -17.05 10.10 7.08
C SER A 27 -16.80 11.43 6.39
N VAL A 28 -17.17 11.50 5.11
CA VAL A 28 -17.18 12.75 4.35
C VAL A 28 -18.07 13.79 5.04
N TYR A 29 -19.20 13.38 5.63
CA TYR A 29 -20.11 14.27 6.35
C TYR A 29 -19.45 14.93 7.57
N LYS A 30 -18.70 14.16 8.38
CA LYS A 30 -17.94 14.70 9.52
C LYS A 30 -16.85 15.68 9.05
N ALA A 31 -16.32 15.51 7.85
CA ALA A 31 -15.27 16.36 7.31
C ALA A 31 -15.77 17.69 6.72
N ILE A 32 -17.00 17.76 6.19
CA ILE A 32 -17.51 18.93 5.46
C ILE A 32 -18.61 19.72 6.17
N TRP A 33 -19.22 19.19 7.25
CA TRP A 33 -20.46 19.77 7.81
C TRP A 33 -20.32 21.24 8.21
N LYS A 34 -19.14 21.67 8.70
CA LYS A 34 -18.90 23.07 9.06
C LYS A 34 -18.91 23.96 7.82
N GLU A 35 -18.23 23.53 6.77
CA GLU A 35 -18.16 24.23 5.50
C GLU A 35 -19.52 24.23 4.78
N THR A 36 -20.31 23.15 4.90
CA THR A 36 -21.68 23.11 4.40
C THR A 36 -22.58 24.11 5.11
N ILE A 37 -22.51 24.20 6.45
CA ILE A 37 -23.28 25.21 7.21
C ILE A 37 -22.87 26.62 6.80
N LEU A 38 -21.56 26.88 6.69
CA LEU A 38 -21.05 28.18 6.24
C LEU A 38 -21.52 28.53 4.83
N PHE A 39 -21.45 27.57 3.90
CA PHE A 39 -21.93 27.74 2.53
C PHE A 39 -23.42 28.07 2.49
N MET A 40 -24.25 27.38 3.29
CA MET A 40 -25.68 27.65 3.36
C MET A 40 -25.99 29.02 3.95
N ILE A 41 -25.28 29.44 5.01
CA ILE A 41 -25.41 30.79 5.58
C ILE A 41 -25.09 31.83 4.51
N LEU A 42 -23.94 31.71 3.84
CA LEU A 42 -23.54 32.63 2.78
C LEU A 42 -24.55 32.64 1.63
N PHE A 43 -25.00 31.48 1.18
CA PHE A 43 -25.98 31.35 0.11
C PHE A 43 -27.28 32.07 0.45
N TYR A 44 -27.83 31.88 1.64
CA TYR A 44 -29.06 32.54 2.07
C TYR A 44 -28.86 34.04 2.35
N THR A 45 -27.68 34.47 2.82
CA THR A 45 -27.41 35.91 2.99
C THR A 45 -27.39 36.63 1.65
N VAL A 46 -26.75 36.06 0.62
CA VAL A 46 -26.77 36.65 -0.73
C VAL A 46 -28.19 36.65 -1.31
N GLY A 47 -28.95 35.56 -1.12
CA GLY A 47 -30.32 35.47 -1.62
C GLY A 47 -31.30 36.42 -0.93
N THR A 48 -31.14 36.65 0.38
CA THR A 48 -31.93 37.65 1.11
C THR A 48 -31.55 39.07 0.72
N LEU A 49 -30.26 39.37 0.58
CA LEU A 49 -29.79 40.66 0.06
C LEU A 49 -30.37 40.96 -1.33
N PHE A 50 -30.44 39.96 -2.21
CA PHE A 50 -31.07 40.12 -3.53
C PHE A 50 -32.56 40.45 -3.43
N LYS A 51 -33.31 39.81 -2.52
CA LYS A 51 -34.75 40.07 -2.32
C LYS A 51 -35.05 41.45 -1.73
N PHE A 52 -34.17 41.96 -0.88
CA PHE A 52 -34.31 43.30 -0.28
C PHE A 52 -33.87 44.44 -1.20
N LEU A 53 -33.29 44.11 -2.37
CA LEU A 53 -32.79 45.09 -3.32
C LEU A 53 -33.92 45.65 -4.20
N ASP A 54 -33.89 46.94 -4.55
CA ASP A 54 -34.92 47.53 -5.42
C ASP A 54 -34.86 46.99 -6.87
N GLU A 55 -36.00 47.02 -7.56
CA GLU A 55 -36.18 46.66 -9.00
C GLU A 55 -35.03 47.04 -9.96
N PRO A 56 -34.51 48.30 -9.99
CA PRO A 56 -33.41 48.66 -10.88
C PRO A 56 -32.11 47.93 -10.55
N TYR A 57 -31.79 47.77 -9.28
CA TYR A 57 -30.58 47.10 -8.81
C TYR A 57 -30.69 45.56 -8.97
N GLN A 58 -31.89 44.99 -8.85
CA GLN A 58 -32.13 43.57 -9.14
C GLN A 58 -31.79 43.23 -10.60
N LYS A 59 -32.10 44.11 -11.56
CA LYS A 59 -31.74 43.92 -12.98
C LYS A 59 -30.22 43.89 -13.17
N HIS A 60 -29.49 44.80 -12.52
CA HIS A 60 -28.02 44.78 -12.53
C HIS A 60 -27.46 43.52 -11.88
N PHE A 61 -28.04 43.07 -10.77
CA PHE A 61 -27.61 41.85 -10.10
C PHE A 61 -27.83 40.60 -10.98
N LYS A 62 -28.94 40.52 -11.71
CA LYS A 62 -29.17 39.43 -12.69
C LYS A 62 -28.10 39.37 -13.78
N LEU A 63 -27.61 40.52 -14.27
CA LEU A 63 -26.48 40.56 -15.21
C LEU A 63 -25.19 40.03 -14.57
N ILE A 64 -24.94 40.35 -13.31
CA ILE A 64 -23.81 39.82 -12.53
C ILE A 64 -23.93 38.31 -12.38
N ILE A 65 -25.10 37.79 -12.00
CA ILE A 65 -25.38 36.33 -11.92
C ILE A 65 -25.04 35.66 -13.25
N ALA A 66 -25.52 36.19 -14.37
CA ALA A 66 -25.27 35.63 -15.70
C ALA A 66 -23.77 35.61 -16.04
N HIS A 67 -23.03 36.67 -15.68
CA HIS A 67 -21.58 36.74 -15.86
C HIS A 67 -20.85 35.66 -15.04
N PHE A 68 -21.20 35.51 -13.76
CA PHE A 68 -20.61 34.48 -12.89
C PHE A 68 -20.99 33.06 -13.32
N HIS A 69 -22.19 32.87 -13.88
CA HIS A 69 -22.61 31.58 -14.43
C HIS A 69 -21.72 31.17 -15.62
N ALA A 70 -21.46 32.09 -16.55
CA ALA A 70 -20.52 31.85 -17.66
C ALA A 70 -19.08 31.60 -17.18
N GLY A 71 -18.64 32.27 -16.11
CA GLY A 71 -17.33 32.02 -15.50
C GLY A 71 -17.22 30.66 -14.79
N SER A 72 -18.31 30.15 -14.22
CA SER A 72 -18.31 28.89 -13.47
C SER A 72 -18.05 27.65 -14.34
N THR A 73 -18.47 27.68 -15.61
CA THR A 73 -18.25 26.60 -16.57
C THR A 73 -16.84 26.57 -17.15
N LEU A 74 -16.07 27.66 -16.98
CA LEU A 74 -14.72 27.80 -17.52
C LEU A 74 -13.66 27.09 -16.65
N ILE A 75 -13.90 26.89 -15.35
CA ILE A 75 -12.90 26.37 -14.41
C ILE A 75 -12.91 24.83 -14.44
N PRO A 76 -11.86 24.15 -14.95
CA PRO A 76 -11.81 22.68 -14.99
C PRO A 76 -11.36 22.10 -13.63
N VAL A 77 -12.17 22.32 -12.58
CA VAL A 77 -11.83 21.90 -11.20
C VAL A 77 -11.64 20.40 -11.10
N THR A 78 -12.42 19.61 -11.84
CA THR A 78 -12.35 18.14 -11.88
C THR A 78 -10.94 17.63 -12.21
N PHE A 79 -10.30 18.19 -13.23
CA PHE A 79 -8.96 17.77 -13.66
C PHE A 79 -7.90 18.11 -12.60
N VAL A 80 -7.89 19.35 -12.13
CA VAL A 80 -6.92 19.84 -11.15
C VAL A 80 -7.04 19.04 -9.83
N LEU A 81 -8.27 18.82 -9.37
CA LEU A 81 -8.55 18.07 -8.14
C LEU A 81 -8.21 16.59 -8.29
N GLY A 82 -8.52 15.97 -9.43
CA GLY A 82 -8.20 14.57 -9.70
C GLY A 82 -6.69 14.29 -9.69
N PHE A 83 -5.89 15.11 -10.38
CA PHE A 83 -4.44 14.99 -10.35
C PHE A 83 -3.84 15.23 -8.96
N PHE A 84 -4.42 16.17 -8.20
CA PHE A 84 -3.97 16.44 -6.85
C PHE A 84 -4.21 15.24 -5.92
N ILE A 85 -5.43 14.68 -5.93
CA ILE A 85 -5.79 13.52 -5.13
C ILE A 85 -4.94 12.31 -5.48
N ASP A 86 -4.72 12.02 -6.77
CA ASP A 86 -3.86 10.91 -7.19
C ASP A 86 -2.43 11.03 -6.64
N LYS A 87 -1.86 12.24 -6.66
CA LYS A 87 -0.51 12.49 -6.11
C LYS A 87 -0.47 12.32 -4.60
N VAL A 88 -1.47 12.85 -3.89
CA VAL A 88 -1.60 12.70 -2.43
C VAL A 88 -1.79 11.22 -2.06
N ALA A 89 -2.67 10.50 -2.76
CA ALA A 89 -2.96 9.10 -2.49
C ALA A 89 -1.75 8.19 -2.73
N LYS A 90 -0.99 8.43 -3.81
CA LYS A 90 0.28 7.72 -4.07
C LYS A 90 1.27 7.94 -2.93
N ARG A 91 1.48 9.20 -2.53
CA ARG A 91 2.36 9.55 -1.42
C ARG A 91 1.92 8.89 -0.11
N TRP A 92 0.62 8.91 0.20
CA TRP A 92 0.06 8.26 1.38
C TRP A 92 0.35 6.75 1.40
N TRP A 93 0.16 6.06 0.27
CA TRP A 93 0.44 4.63 0.15
C TRP A 93 1.94 4.31 0.23
N ASP A 94 2.78 5.18 -0.30
CA ASP A 94 4.22 5.03 -0.20
C ASP A 94 4.70 5.23 1.24
N ILE A 95 4.13 6.18 1.99
CA ILE A 95 4.39 6.31 3.43
C ILE A 95 3.91 5.06 4.17
N TYR A 96 2.69 4.59 3.89
CA TYR A 96 2.12 3.38 4.49
C TYR A 96 3.08 2.18 4.35
N LYS A 97 3.62 1.93 3.16
CA LYS A 97 4.55 0.81 2.91
C LYS A 97 5.88 0.91 3.66
N LYS A 98 6.25 2.09 4.14
CA LYS A 98 7.53 2.34 4.83
C LYS A 98 7.41 2.31 6.34
N VAL A 99 6.21 2.55 6.89
CA VAL A 99 5.95 2.37 8.31
C VAL A 99 6.30 0.93 8.73
N LEU A 100 6.99 0.79 9.86
CA LEU A 100 7.43 -0.50 10.41
C LEU A 100 6.25 -1.27 11.00
N TRP A 101 5.42 -1.85 10.12
CA TRP A 101 4.21 -2.55 10.54
C TRP A 101 4.53 -3.82 11.34
N PRO A 102 3.66 -4.14 12.32
CA PRO A 102 3.81 -5.32 13.15
C PRO A 102 3.74 -6.65 12.38
N ASP A 103 2.89 -6.74 11.35
CA ASP A 103 2.52 -7.99 10.70
C ASP A 103 2.59 -7.89 9.17
N SER A 104 3.53 -8.63 8.58
CA SER A 104 3.37 -9.22 7.25
C SER A 104 4.09 -10.57 7.26
N LEU A 105 3.30 -11.64 7.31
CA LEU A 105 3.78 -13.01 7.35
C LEU A 105 3.89 -13.51 5.90
N THR A 106 4.95 -13.11 5.19
CA THR A 106 5.23 -13.63 3.85
C THR A 106 6.70 -14.00 3.66
N ARG A 107 6.95 -15.31 3.65
CA ARG A 107 8.07 -16.05 3.01
C ARG A 107 9.30 -15.22 2.65
N ASN A 108 10.32 -15.29 3.51
CA ASN A 108 11.73 -15.54 3.16
C ASN A 108 12.60 -15.29 4.39
N VAL A 109 12.38 -16.08 5.45
CA VAL A 109 13.50 -16.42 6.32
C VAL A 109 14.17 -17.60 5.63
N PRO A 110 15.35 -17.45 5.01
CA PRO A 110 16.17 -18.62 4.73
C PRO A 110 16.56 -19.20 6.10
N ILE A 111 15.79 -20.17 6.58
CA ILE A 111 16.11 -21.02 7.73
C ILE A 111 17.22 -21.99 7.28
N ARG A 112 18.36 -21.44 6.83
CA ARG A 112 19.53 -22.23 6.40
C ARG A 112 20.77 -21.94 7.24
N ALA A 113 20.62 -21.16 8.30
CA ALA A 113 21.68 -20.84 9.25
C ALA A 113 21.26 -21.23 10.69
N LEU A 114 20.75 -22.45 10.86
CA LEU A 114 20.80 -23.14 12.15
C LEU A 114 22.17 -23.84 12.21
N PRO A 115 23.16 -23.35 12.97
CA PRO A 115 24.33 -24.14 13.27
C PRO A 115 23.93 -25.17 14.34
N LEU A 116 23.77 -26.42 13.88
CA LEU A 116 24.16 -27.65 14.58
C LEU A 116 23.67 -27.80 16.02
N VAL A 117 22.47 -28.37 16.17
CA VAL A 117 22.27 -29.45 17.14
C VAL A 117 22.72 -30.73 16.44
N ASP A 118 23.60 -31.52 17.05
CA ASP A 118 24.21 -32.75 16.52
C ASP A 118 23.27 -33.55 15.58
N VAL A 119 23.50 -33.43 14.27
CA VAL A 119 22.78 -34.20 13.24
C VAL A 119 23.66 -35.38 12.81
N ASN A 120 23.94 -36.31 13.72
CA ASN A 120 24.53 -37.60 13.35
C ASN A 120 23.49 -38.68 13.03
N HIS A 121 22.18 -38.37 13.07
CA HIS A 121 21.13 -39.38 12.83
C HIS A 121 20.04 -39.04 11.80
N LEU A 122 20.07 -37.89 11.12
CA LEU A 122 19.00 -37.51 10.18
C LEU A 122 19.54 -36.90 8.89
N ALA A 123 20.23 -37.71 8.08
CA ALA A 123 20.58 -37.36 6.71
C ALA A 123 19.65 -38.07 5.72
N VAL A 124 18.50 -37.46 5.40
CA VAL A 124 17.74 -37.81 4.19
C VAL A 124 18.25 -36.94 3.05
N LYS A 125 19.01 -37.55 2.13
CA LYS A 125 19.47 -36.91 0.88
C LYS A 125 18.28 -36.73 -0.06
N THR A 126 17.82 -35.50 -0.26
CA THR A 126 16.99 -35.13 -1.42
C THR A 126 17.85 -34.46 -2.50
N LYS A 127 17.89 -35.07 -3.69
CA LYS A 127 18.53 -34.55 -4.91
C LYS A 127 17.59 -33.55 -5.59
N SER A 128 17.95 -32.27 -5.57
CA SER A 128 17.73 -31.31 -6.66
C SER A 128 18.20 -29.92 -6.21
N ASN A 129 19.46 -29.61 -6.52
CA ASN A 129 19.98 -28.26 -6.45
C ASN A 129 19.44 -27.49 -7.65
N GLU A 130 18.50 -26.58 -7.42
CA GLU A 130 18.40 -25.27 -8.07
C GLU A 130 17.13 -24.58 -7.56
N ILE A 131 17.31 -23.62 -6.65
CA ILE A 131 16.25 -22.68 -6.29
C ILE A 131 16.77 -21.30 -6.68
N HIS A 132 16.30 -20.79 -7.81
CA HIS A 132 16.43 -19.38 -8.13
C HIS A 132 15.73 -18.57 -7.04
N SER A 133 16.52 -17.84 -6.25
CA SER A 133 16.00 -16.88 -5.28
C SER A 133 15.42 -15.69 -6.04
N ILE A 134 14.11 -15.68 -6.22
CA ILE A 134 13.39 -14.49 -6.68
C ILE A 134 13.45 -13.48 -5.53
N HIS A 135 14.37 -12.54 -5.62
CA HIS A 135 14.46 -11.37 -4.72
C HIS A 135 13.31 -10.41 -5.00
N LEU A 136 12.10 -10.76 -4.54
CA LEU A 136 11.02 -9.79 -4.37
C LEU A 136 11.30 -8.99 -3.10
N TYR A 137 11.91 -7.82 -3.28
CA TYR A 137 12.18 -6.86 -2.22
C TYR A 137 10.86 -6.18 -1.82
N THR A 138 10.07 -6.82 -0.95
CA THR A 138 8.92 -6.15 -0.32
C THR A 138 9.38 -5.52 1.01
N PRO A 139 9.31 -4.18 1.16
CA PRO A 139 9.74 -3.47 2.38
C PRO A 139 8.86 -3.73 3.61
N GLU A 140 7.81 -4.55 3.49
CA GLU A 140 6.77 -4.76 4.51
C GLU A 140 7.17 -5.69 5.68
N LEU A 141 8.38 -6.28 5.66
CA LEU A 141 8.75 -7.41 6.54
C LEU A 141 9.92 -7.17 7.50
N LEU A 142 10.46 -5.96 7.53
CA LEU A 142 11.82 -5.76 8.01
C LEU A 142 11.98 -5.92 9.53
N TYR A 143 11.03 -5.41 10.31
CA TYR A 143 11.15 -5.33 11.77
C TYR A 143 11.13 -6.73 12.43
N LYS A 144 10.13 -7.57 12.12
CA LYS A 144 10.03 -8.93 12.67
C LYS A 144 11.17 -9.82 12.18
N LYS A 145 11.56 -9.68 10.91
CA LYS A 145 12.69 -10.40 10.31
C LYS A 145 14.00 -10.08 11.03
N LEU A 146 14.24 -8.80 11.36
CA LEU A 146 15.39 -8.38 12.15
C LEU A 146 15.36 -9.00 13.55
N MET A 147 14.23 -8.95 14.27
CA MET A 147 14.13 -9.53 15.61
C MET A 147 14.36 -11.05 15.60
N LEU A 148 13.82 -11.76 14.60
CA LEU A 148 14.08 -13.20 14.41
C LEU A 148 15.56 -13.48 14.15
N LYS A 149 16.22 -12.66 13.33
CA LYS A 149 17.65 -12.79 13.08
C LYS A 149 18.48 -12.52 14.33
N VAL A 150 18.16 -11.47 15.10
CA VAL A 150 18.83 -11.19 16.38
C VAL A 150 18.66 -12.36 17.36
N ALA A 151 17.46 -12.95 17.44
CA ALA A 151 17.19 -14.10 18.31
C ALA A 151 18.01 -15.35 17.92
N CYS A 152 18.14 -15.62 16.62
CA CYS A 152 18.85 -16.81 16.11
C CYS A 152 20.37 -16.62 16.03
N MET A 153 20.86 -15.40 15.77
CA MET A 153 22.28 -15.14 15.49
C MET A 153 23.11 -14.81 16.73
N VAL A 154 22.47 -14.39 17.83
CA VAL A 154 23.12 -14.19 19.13
C VAL A 154 22.88 -15.43 19.99
N GLU A 155 23.91 -16.26 20.07
CA GLU A 155 23.88 -17.54 20.78
C GLU A 155 24.15 -17.39 22.28
N GLY A 156 23.87 -18.46 23.05
CA GLY A 156 24.00 -18.51 24.51
C GLY A 156 22.68 -18.31 25.27
N ASP A 157 22.53 -19.03 26.39
CA ASP A 157 21.40 -18.93 27.32
C ASP A 157 21.75 -18.15 28.59
N ASN A 158 22.98 -17.64 28.66
CA ASN A 158 23.48 -16.85 29.78
C ASN A 158 22.74 -15.51 29.87
N GLU A 159 22.64 -14.97 31.08
CA GLU A 159 22.05 -13.64 31.33
C GLU A 159 22.69 -12.55 30.46
N GLU A 160 24.00 -12.58 30.26
CA GLU A 160 24.70 -11.64 29.38
C GLU A 160 24.22 -11.68 27.93
N SER A 161 24.03 -12.88 27.37
CA SER A 161 23.54 -13.05 26.00
C SER A 161 22.09 -12.55 25.87
N GLN A 162 21.28 -12.75 26.91
CA GLN A 162 19.91 -12.24 26.99
C GLN A 162 19.91 -10.71 27.05
N MET A 163 20.79 -10.11 27.86
CA MET A 163 20.96 -8.66 27.94
C MET A 163 21.38 -8.05 26.59
N ILE A 164 22.32 -8.69 25.87
CA ILE A 164 22.74 -8.24 24.54
C ILE A 164 21.55 -8.25 23.57
N ARG A 165 20.79 -9.35 23.51
CA ARG A 165 19.61 -9.48 22.64
C ARG A 165 18.54 -8.44 22.95
N ARG A 166 18.20 -8.28 24.23
CA ARG A 166 17.20 -7.30 24.70
C ARG A 166 17.65 -5.88 24.43
N THR A 167 18.94 -5.57 24.58
CA THR A 167 19.50 -4.24 24.32
C THR A 167 19.54 -3.92 22.84
N LEU A 168 19.92 -4.87 21.97
CA LEU A 168 19.83 -4.71 20.52
C LEU A 168 18.40 -4.39 20.07
N ALA A 169 17.41 -5.16 20.54
CA ALA A 169 16.01 -4.89 20.27
C ALA A 169 15.61 -3.49 20.77
N ARG A 170 15.97 -3.15 22.00
CA ARG A 170 15.67 -1.84 22.60
C ARG A 170 16.21 -0.67 21.79
N TYR A 171 17.45 -0.74 21.30
CA TYR A 171 18.04 0.33 20.48
C TYR A 171 17.32 0.52 19.14
N ILE A 172 16.91 -0.56 18.48
CA ILE A 172 16.13 -0.49 17.24
C ILE A 172 14.76 0.14 17.51
N ASN A 173 14.09 -0.28 18.58
CA ASN A 173 12.80 0.24 19.01
C ASN A 173 12.92 1.73 19.37
N LEU A 174 13.97 2.09 20.10
CA LEU A 174 14.25 3.45 20.55
C LEU A 174 14.45 4.40 19.36
N SER A 175 15.26 4.03 18.37
CA SER A 175 15.41 4.82 17.14
C SER A 175 14.07 5.00 16.42
N SER A 176 13.29 3.93 16.32
CA SER A 176 11.96 3.98 15.69
C SER A 176 11.02 4.93 16.44
N VAL A 177 10.98 4.86 17.78
CA VAL A 177 10.14 5.73 18.61
C VAL A 177 10.61 7.18 18.55
N LEU A 178 11.91 7.46 18.51
CA LEU A 178 12.43 8.82 18.34
C LEU A 178 11.93 9.44 17.04
N VAL A 179 12.00 8.70 15.93
CA VAL A 179 11.48 9.15 14.62
C VAL A 179 9.97 9.35 14.67
N LEU A 180 9.22 8.35 15.14
CA LEU A 180 7.75 8.43 15.21
C LEU A 180 7.27 9.57 16.11
N ARG A 181 7.98 9.84 17.21
CA ARG A 181 7.70 10.94 18.13
C ARG A 181 7.85 12.29 17.45
N ASP A 182 8.88 12.47 16.62
CA ASP A 182 9.17 13.78 16.04
C ASP A 182 8.34 14.07 14.77
N ILE A 183 7.77 13.04 14.12
CA ILE A 183 6.83 13.22 12.98
C ILE A 183 5.34 13.21 13.39
N SER A 184 4.96 12.54 14.48
CA SER A 184 3.54 12.37 14.86
C SER A 184 3.18 13.11 16.13
N ILE A 185 2.13 13.91 16.04
CA ILE A 185 1.60 14.69 17.17
C ILE A 185 1.10 13.76 18.29
N ARG A 186 0.42 12.66 17.95
CA ARG A 186 -0.09 11.69 18.94
C ARG A 186 1.03 11.02 19.73
N VAL A 187 2.13 10.68 19.08
CA VAL A 187 3.30 10.08 19.74
C VAL A 187 4.05 11.15 20.53
N LYS A 188 4.15 12.39 20.03
CA LYS A 188 4.74 13.52 20.76
C LYS A 188 3.99 13.85 22.03
N MET A 189 2.65 13.81 22.01
CA MET A 189 1.81 13.99 23.21
C MET A 189 2.04 12.89 24.25
N ARG A 190 2.31 11.65 23.80
CA ARG A 190 2.63 10.53 24.68
C ARG A 190 4.05 10.61 25.25
N PHE A 191 5.03 11.04 24.44
CA PHE A 191 6.42 11.16 24.83
C PHE A 191 6.96 12.59 24.57
N PRO A 192 6.58 13.60 25.37
CA PRO A 192 6.98 14.98 25.10
C PRO A 192 8.49 15.22 25.23
N SER A 193 9.11 14.61 26.23
CA SER A 193 10.54 14.77 26.55
C SER A 193 11.29 13.44 26.53
N LEU A 194 12.63 13.50 26.44
CA LEU A 194 13.49 12.30 26.54
C LEU A 194 13.29 11.55 27.87
N HIS A 195 12.98 12.27 28.96
CA HIS A 195 12.71 11.65 30.25
C HIS A 195 11.46 10.75 30.23
N HIS A 196 10.44 11.09 29.43
CA HIS A 196 9.27 10.21 29.26
C HIS A 196 9.64 8.88 28.58
N LEU A 197 10.67 8.86 27.73
CA LEU A 197 11.18 7.61 27.14
C LEU A 197 11.90 6.75 28.18
N VAL A 198 12.54 7.38 29.17
CA VAL A 198 13.17 6.69 30.29
C VAL A 198 12.10 6.08 31.20
N ILE A 199 11.09 6.87 31.59
CA ILE A 199 9.95 6.39 32.39
C ILE A 199 9.23 5.23 31.69
N ALA A 200 9.09 5.30 30.36
CA ALA A 200 8.48 4.23 29.57
C ALA A 200 9.36 2.98 29.40
N GLY A 201 10.59 2.97 29.92
CA GLY A 201 11.53 1.85 29.81
C GLY A 201 12.11 1.63 28.41
N LEU A 202 12.00 2.62 27.53
CA LEU A 202 12.54 2.56 26.16
C LEU A 202 14.01 2.98 26.09
N MET A 203 14.48 3.75 27.07
CA MET A 203 15.83 4.29 27.19
C MET A 203 16.27 4.21 28.66
N THR A 204 17.55 3.97 28.94
CA THR A 204 18.08 4.05 30.32
C THR A 204 18.52 5.47 30.65
N GLU A 205 18.76 5.78 31.92
CA GLU A 205 19.26 7.09 32.34
C GLU A 205 20.65 7.39 31.74
N GLU A 206 21.56 6.41 31.78
CA GLU A 206 22.92 6.52 31.21
C GLU A 206 22.88 6.82 29.70
N GLU A 207 22.01 6.13 28.96
CA GLU A 207 21.85 6.36 27.53
C GLU A 207 21.25 7.73 27.22
N MET A 208 20.34 8.22 28.08
CA MET A 208 19.77 9.54 27.94
C MET A 208 20.87 10.61 28.11
N GLU A 209 21.78 10.43 29.06
CA GLU A 209 22.90 11.34 29.28
C GLU A 209 23.86 11.37 28.09
N GLU A 210 24.25 10.19 27.58
CA GLU A 210 25.09 10.08 26.38
C GLU A 210 24.40 10.71 25.16
N PHE A 211 23.10 10.42 24.97
CA PHE A 211 22.31 11.00 23.89
C PHE A 211 22.29 12.54 23.97
N LYS A 212 22.09 13.10 25.17
CA LYS A 212 22.11 14.54 25.41
C LYS A 212 23.49 15.15 25.17
N HIS A 213 24.54 14.47 25.60
CA HIS A 213 25.92 14.92 25.41
C HIS A 213 26.24 15.09 23.91
N VAL A 214 26.01 14.04 23.11
CA VAL A 214 26.24 14.06 21.66
C VAL A 214 25.36 15.11 20.95
N THR A 215 24.07 15.20 21.33
CA THR A 215 23.14 16.18 20.76
C THR A 215 23.58 17.62 21.05
N LYS A 216 24.12 17.90 22.24
CA LYS A 216 24.59 19.23 22.63
C LYS A 216 25.80 19.67 21.79
N THR A 217 26.70 18.73 21.49
CA THR A 217 27.90 18.95 20.66
C THR A 217 27.55 19.19 19.19
N HIS A 218 26.53 18.52 18.66
CA HIS A 218 26.19 18.54 17.23
C HIS A 218 24.74 18.99 16.98
N LYS A 219 24.48 20.29 17.17
CA LYS A 219 23.11 20.87 17.11
C LYS A 219 22.42 20.81 15.75
N LEU A 220 23.16 20.73 14.65
CA LEU A 220 22.60 20.75 13.29
C LEU A 220 22.10 19.39 12.81
N VAL A 221 22.42 18.32 13.54
CA VAL A 221 22.21 16.96 13.08
C VAL A 221 21.04 16.33 13.83
N TYR A 222 20.11 15.74 13.08
CA TYR A 222 19.01 14.97 13.65
C TYR A 222 19.51 13.62 14.20
N MET A 223 19.48 13.44 15.52
CA MET A 223 20.16 12.35 16.25
C MET A 223 19.38 11.02 16.33
N SER A 224 18.31 10.84 15.57
CA SER A 224 17.50 9.61 15.62
C SER A 224 18.27 8.35 15.20
N PHE A 225 19.37 8.49 14.45
CA PHE A 225 20.24 7.38 14.05
C PHE A 225 21.19 6.92 15.16
N LEU A 226 21.35 7.66 16.25
CA LEU A 226 22.35 7.36 17.28
C LEU A 226 22.13 5.98 17.94
N PRO A 227 20.90 5.58 18.32
CA PRO A 227 20.65 4.21 18.82
C PRO A 227 20.94 3.13 17.77
N ILE A 228 20.73 3.41 16.48
CA ILE A 228 21.14 2.48 15.41
C ILE A 228 22.65 2.30 15.43
N GLN A 229 23.43 3.39 15.54
CA GLN A 229 24.89 3.30 15.65
C GLN A 229 25.31 2.46 16.87
N TRP A 230 24.67 2.67 18.03
CA TRP A 230 24.92 1.86 19.22
C TRP A 230 24.61 0.38 19.00
N SER A 231 23.53 0.06 18.28
CA SER A 231 23.17 -1.32 17.94
C SER A 231 24.21 -2.00 17.06
N VAL A 232 24.77 -1.29 16.06
CA VAL A 232 25.86 -1.80 15.22
C VAL A 232 27.11 -2.03 16.06
N ASN A 233 27.50 -1.06 16.90
CA ASN A 233 28.64 -1.20 17.80
C ASN A 233 28.48 -2.38 18.79
N LEU A 234 27.27 -2.58 19.32
CA LEU A 234 26.96 -3.69 20.21
C LEU A 234 27.05 -5.04 19.48
N ALA A 235 26.58 -5.12 18.23
CA ALA A 235 26.71 -6.32 17.41
C ALA A 235 28.20 -6.68 17.16
N TYR A 236 29.05 -5.68 16.89
CA TYR A 236 30.50 -5.89 16.79
C TYR A 236 31.13 -6.37 18.10
N LYS A 237 30.74 -5.79 19.25
CA LYS A 237 31.19 -6.26 20.57
C LYS A 237 30.75 -7.70 20.83
N ALA A 238 29.50 -8.05 20.51
CA ALA A 238 28.98 -9.41 20.65
C ALA A 238 29.72 -10.42 19.76
N ARG A 239 30.17 -10.01 18.57
CA ARG A 239 31.02 -10.84 17.71
C ARG A 239 32.41 -11.05 18.30
N LYS A 240 33.03 -10.00 18.86
CA LYS A 240 34.35 -10.09 19.51
C LYS A 240 34.32 -10.98 20.75
N ALA A 241 33.20 -10.97 21.48
CA ALA A 241 32.94 -11.85 22.62
C ALA A 241 32.38 -13.24 22.22
N GLU A 242 32.43 -13.60 20.93
CA GLU A 242 32.04 -14.90 20.38
C GLU A 242 30.57 -15.33 20.56
N TYR A 243 29.67 -14.47 21.06
CA TYR A 243 28.22 -14.75 21.04
C TYR A 243 27.65 -14.84 19.61
N ILE A 244 28.30 -14.19 18.64
CA ILE A 244 28.03 -14.37 17.21
C ILE A 244 29.17 -15.20 16.63
N LYS A 245 28.89 -16.43 16.19
CA LYS A 245 29.93 -17.40 15.78
C LYS A 245 30.71 -17.01 14.52
N THR A 246 30.06 -16.39 13.53
CA THR A 246 30.64 -16.19 12.20
C THR A 246 30.45 -14.76 11.71
N ASP A 247 31.44 -14.22 10.99
CA ASP A 247 31.38 -12.87 10.41
C ASP A 247 30.24 -12.71 9.40
N GLN A 248 29.85 -13.80 8.73
CA GLN A 248 28.68 -13.83 7.86
C GLN A 248 27.39 -13.54 8.62
N LEU A 249 27.22 -14.10 9.82
CA LEU A 249 26.06 -13.83 10.67
C LEU A 249 26.05 -12.36 11.11
N LEU A 250 27.20 -11.82 11.51
CA LEU A 250 27.34 -10.40 11.83
C LEU A 250 26.93 -9.52 10.64
N LYS A 251 27.43 -9.82 9.42
CA LYS A 251 27.06 -9.10 8.19
C LYS A 251 25.55 -9.11 7.95
N HIS A 252 24.89 -10.24 8.21
CA HIS A 252 23.44 -10.34 8.07
C HIS A 252 22.68 -9.54 9.13
N VAL A 253 23.13 -9.50 10.39
CA VAL A 253 22.51 -8.65 11.43
C VAL A 253 22.67 -7.17 11.07
N VAL A 254 23.90 -6.74 10.80
CA VAL A 254 24.21 -5.34 10.50
C VAL A 254 23.46 -4.87 9.26
N LYS A 255 23.37 -5.70 8.21
CA LYS A 255 22.60 -5.35 7.02
C LYS A 255 21.14 -5.01 7.34
N GLU A 256 20.48 -5.82 8.16
CA GLU A 256 19.06 -5.61 8.47
C GLU A 256 18.85 -4.41 9.39
N ILE A 257 19.80 -4.13 10.30
CA ILE A 257 19.82 -2.91 11.11
C ILE A 257 19.91 -1.67 10.21
N VAL A 258 20.81 -1.70 9.20
CA VAL A 258 20.97 -0.60 8.24
C VAL A 258 19.73 -0.45 7.35
N ASP A 259 19.15 -1.56 6.88
CA ASP A 259 17.92 -1.53 6.10
C ASP A 259 16.79 -0.83 6.93
N VAL A 260 16.71 -1.03 8.25
CA VAL A 260 15.72 -0.37 9.13
C VAL A 260 15.98 1.13 9.23
N LYS A 261 17.25 1.52 9.39
CA LYS A 261 17.66 2.93 9.36
C LYS A 261 17.22 3.59 8.06
N ASP A 262 17.42 2.94 6.91
CA ASP A 262 17.05 3.51 5.62
C ASP A 262 15.54 3.70 5.49
N GLN A 263 14.73 2.78 6.04
CA GLN A 263 13.28 2.96 6.11
C GLN A 263 12.88 4.14 7.02
N LEU A 264 13.46 4.25 8.21
CA LEU A 264 13.20 5.35 9.15
C LEU A 264 13.62 6.71 8.58
N ASN A 265 14.76 6.77 7.89
CA ASN A 265 15.22 7.96 7.20
C ASN A 265 14.26 8.35 6.08
N LEU A 266 13.77 7.39 5.31
CA LEU A 266 12.83 7.67 4.23
C LEU A 266 11.49 8.23 4.76
N ILE A 267 10.98 7.72 5.89
CA ILE A 267 9.82 8.30 6.56
C ILE A 267 10.09 9.75 6.97
N SER A 268 11.27 10.01 7.54
CA SER A 268 11.68 11.36 7.94
C SER A 268 11.80 12.29 6.71
N CYS A 269 12.28 11.79 5.58
CA CYS A 269 12.32 12.54 4.32
C CYS A 269 10.92 12.86 3.79
N TYR A 270 9.96 11.95 3.93
CA TYR A 270 8.57 12.25 3.60
C TYR A 270 8.05 13.39 4.46
N ASP A 271 8.24 13.35 5.78
CA ASP A 271 7.81 14.44 6.66
C ASP A 271 8.48 15.79 6.31
N TRP A 272 9.78 15.78 6.04
CA TRP A 272 10.55 16.97 5.71
C TRP A 272 10.17 17.57 4.34
N VAL A 273 10.03 16.73 3.31
CA VAL A 273 9.72 17.15 1.94
C VAL A 273 8.25 16.93 1.66
N ASN A 274 7.46 17.96 1.91
CA ASN A 274 6.03 17.99 1.63
C ASN A 274 5.72 18.28 0.16
N LEU A 275 4.46 18.06 -0.24
CA LEU A 275 3.97 18.55 -1.53
C LEU A 275 4.20 20.07 -1.60
N PRO A 276 4.66 20.61 -2.76
CA PRO A 276 4.91 22.04 -2.88
C PRO A 276 3.68 22.85 -2.47
N LEU A 277 3.88 23.83 -1.57
CA LEU A 277 2.80 24.64 -1.03
C LEU A 277 1.98 25.28 -2.15
N VAL A 278 2.64 25.79 -3.20
CA VAL A 278 1.98 26.37 -4.38
C VAL A 278 0.96 25.40 -5.01
N TYR A 279 1.25 24.10 -5.05
CA TYR A 279 0.33 23.14 -5.63
C TYR A 279 -0.94 23.00 -4.78
N THR A 280 -0.79 22.89 -3.46
CA THR A 280 -1.93 22.86 -2.53
C THR A 280 -2.75 24.16 -2.57
N GLN A 281 -2.08 25.31 -2.72
CA GLN A 281 -2.72 26.62 -2.83
C GLN A 281 -3.53 26.73 -4.12
N VAL A 282 -2.96 26.37 -5.27
CA VAL A 282 -3.65 26.43 -6.58
C VAL A 282 -4.92 25.59 -6.58
N VAL A 283 -4.86 24.36 -6.05
CA VAL A 283 -6.04 23.48 -5.99
C VAL A 283 -7.10 24.06 -5.05
N THR A 284 -6.70 24.57 -3.88
CA THR A 284 -7.63 25.18 -2.92
C THR A 284 -8.29 26.43 -3.49
N ILE A 285 -7.52 27.31 -4.14
CA ILE A 285 -8.04 28.51 -4.81
C ILE A 285 -9.00 28.12 -5.93
N ALA A 286 -8.68 27.10 -6.73
CA ALA A 286 -9.56 26.66 -7.81
C ALA A 286 -10.92 26.16 -7.28
N VAL A 287 -10.93 25.32 -6.24
CA VAL A 287 -12.17 24.81 -5.63
C VAL A 287 -12.96 25.94 -4.94
N TYR A 288 -12.29 26.80 -4.18
CA TYR A 288 -12.96 27.88 -3.45
C TYR A 288 -13.48 28.97 -4.38
N SER A 289 -12.74 29.30 -5.44
CA SER A 289 -13.20 30.25 -6.47
C SER A 289 -14.40 29.68 -7.23
N PHE A 290 -14.41 28.38 -7.52
CA PHE A 290 -15.56 27.71 -8.11
C PHE A 290 -16.81 27.81 -7.23
N PHE A 291 -16.70 27.55 -5.93
CA PHE A 291 -17.85 27.71 -5.03
C PHE A 291 -18.22 29.17 -4.78
N PHE A 292 -17.27 30.09 -4.82
CA PHE A 292 -17.53 31.52 -4.73
C PHE A 292 -18.34 32.02 -5.94
N THR A 293 -17.94 31.65 -7.17
CA THR A 293 -18.73 31.99 -8.36
C THR A 293 -20.11 31.32 -8.33
N TYR A 294 -20.18 30.10 -7.81
CA TYR A 294 -21.43 29.35 -7.63
C TYR A 294 -22.37 30.00 -6.60
N LEU A 295 -21.85 30.55 -5.49
CA LEU A 295 -22.65 31.26 -4.48
C LEU A 295 -23.43 32.44 -5.09
N ILE A 296 -22.87 33.10 -6.11
CA ILE A 296 -23.50 34.22 -6.81
C ILE A 296 -24.39 33.71 -7.95
N SER A 297 -23.88 32.80 -8.78
CA SER A 297 -24.61 32.31 -9.97
C SER A 297 -25.82 31.45 -9.62
N GLY A 298 -25.82 30.75 -8.48
CA GLY A 298 -26.88 29.83 -8.06
C GLY A 298 -28.11 30.47 -7.42
N GLN A 299 -28.17 31.80 -7.32
CA GLN A 299 -29.24 32.51 -6.57
C GLN A 299 -30.59 32.55 -7.28
N VAL A 300 -30.58 32.64 -8.61
CA VAL A 300 -31.78 32.77 -9.44
C VAL A 300 -31.73 31.73 -10.55
N VAL A 301 -32.79 30.93 -10.66
CA VAL A 301 -32.97 30.00 -11.78
C VAL A 301 -34.00 30.60 -12.72
N GLU A 302 -33.57 30.97 -13.93
CA GLU A 302 -34.49 31.37 -15.00
C GLU A 302 -35.00 30.11 -15.69
N ILE A 303 -36.31 29.87 -15.64
CA ILE A 303 -36.97 28.77 -16.34
C ILE A 303 -37.71 29.35 -17.54
N GLU A 304 -37.38 28.88 -18.74
CA GLU A 304 -38.12 29.20 -19.95
C GLU A 304 -39.36 28.29 -20.02
N LEU A 305 -40.55 28.84 -19.79
CA LEU A 305 -41.82 28.09 -19.75
C LEU A 305 -42.38 27.75 -21.15
N GLY A 306 -41.62 28.02 -22.22
CA GLY A 306 -42.13 28.04 -23.59
C GLY A 306 -42.93 29.32 -23.89
N ASN A 307 -43.03 29.68 -25.16
CA ASN A 307 -43.60 30.94 -25.69
C ASN A 307 -42.80 32.24 -25.38
N GLY A 308 -41.52 32.14 -25.00
CA GLY A 308 -40.67 33.32 -24.75
C GLY A 308 -40.87 33.97 -23.38
N ASN A 309 -41.70 33.39 -22.51
CA ASN A 309 -41.87 33.83 -21.13
C ASN A 309 -40.79 33.17 -20.24
N LYS A 310 -39.96 34.00 -19.62
CA LYS A 310 -38.94 33.60 -18.64
C LYS A 310 -39.48 33.85 -17.24
N GLU A 311 -39.67 32.81 -16.45
CA GLU A 311 -40.00 32.95 -15.03
C GLU A 311 -38.73 32.76 -14.20
N THR A 312 -38.46 33.70 -13.31
CA THR A 312 -37.33 33.61 -12.39
C THR A 312 -37.79 33.06 -11.05
N ILE A 313 -37.43 31.82 -10.72
CA ILE A 313 -37.71 31.22 -9.42
C ILE A 313 -36.46 31.34 -8.55
N THR A 314 -36.60 31.93 -7.37
CA THR A 314 -35.55 31.85 -6.34
C THR A 314 -35.53 30.45 -5.76
N SER A 315 -34.39 29.77 -5.83
CA SER A 315 -34.25 28.44 -5.24
C SER A 315 -34.40 28.51 -3.70
N MET A 316 -35.45 27.91 -3.16
CA MET A 316 -35.65 27.78 -1.70
C MET A 316 -34.55 26.90 -1.07
N ILE A 317 -34.16 25.84 -1.78
CA ILE A 317 -33.13 24.89 -1.35
C ILE A 317 -32.25 24.55 -2.56
N PRO A 318 -30.95 24.88 -2.54
CA PRO A 318 -30.03 24.62 -3.64
C PRO A 318 -29.56 23.15 -3.62
N LEU A 319 -30.47 22.20 -3.91
CA LEU A 319 -30.20 20.76 -3.79
C LEU A 319 -29.04 20.28 -4.68
N PHE A 320 -29.05 20.63 -5.96
CA PHE A 320 -27.98 20.23 -6.89
C PHE A 320 -26.64 20.85 -6.51
N SER A 321 -26.66 22.07 -6.01
CA SER A 321 -25.48 22.78 -5.52
C SER A 321 -24.88 22.13 -4.28
N LEU A 322 -25.74 21.63 -3.38
CA LEU A 322 -25.30 20.85 -2.22
C LEU A 322 -24.70 19.51 -2.62
N ILE A 323 -25.21 18.88 -3.68
CA ILE A 323 -24.64 17.65 -4.24
C ILE A 323 -23.26 17.93 -4.84
N ASP A 324 -23.12 18.97 -5.66
CA ASP A 324 -21.82 19.38 -6.21
C ASP A 324 -20.84 19.77 -5.09
N PHE A 325 -21.33 20.47 -4.06
CA PHE A 325 -20.57 20.80 -2.86
C PHE A 325 -20.03 19.54 -2.17
N LEU A 326 -20.90 18.56 -1.92
CA LEU A 326 -20.52 17.28 -1.33
C LEU A 326 -19.42 16.59 -2.15
N PHE A 327 -19.52 16.58 -3.48
CA PHE A 327 -18.53 15.93 -4.34
C PHE A 327 -17.19 16.67 -4.37
N TYR A 328 -17.14 17.95 -4.77
CA TYR A 328 -15.85 18.64 -4.91
C TYR A 328 -15.22 18.96 -3.55
N MET A 329 -16.00 19.43 -2.57
CA MET A 329 -15.47 19.72 -1.24
C MET A 329 -15.11 18.42 -0.52
N GLY A 330 -15.92 17.36 -0.68
CA GLY A 330 -15.61 16.04 -0.15
C GLY A 330 -14.31 15.47 -0.71
N LEU A 331 -14.10 15.57 -2.02
CA LEU A 331 -12.85 15.15 -2.68
C LEU A 331 -11.63 15.98 -2.21
N LEU A 332 -11.79 17.29 -2.03
CA LEU A 332 -10.73 18.13 -1.44
C LEU A 332 -10.42 17.71 0.00
N LYS A 333 -11.43 17.37 0.80
CA LYS A 333 -11.26 16.84 2.17
C LYS A 333 -10.59 15.48 2.21
N VAL A 334 -10.87 14.60 1.24
CA VAL A 334 -10.15 13.31 1.11
C VAL A 334 -8.66 13.57 0.92
N ALA A 335 -8.27 14.49 0.02
CA ALA A 335 -6.87 14.87 -0.11
C ALA A 335 -6.32 15.46 1.20
N GLN A 336 -7.05 16.35 1.86
CA GLN A 336 -6.63 16.97 3.11
C GLN A 336 -6.34 15.93 4.21
N ALA A 337 -7.22 14.93 4.37
CA ALA A 337 -7.05 13.85 5.33
C ALA A 337 -5.87 12.93 4.99
N MET A 338 -5.51 12.78 3.72
CA MET A 338 -4.42 11.92 3.28
C MET A 338 -3.05 12.63 3.20
N ILE A 339 -3.00 13.96 3.24
CA ILE A 339 -1.74 14.73 3.13
C ILE A 339 -0.78 14.39 4.28
N ASN A 340 -1.29 14.29 5.51
CA ASN A 340 -0.49 13.95 6.68
C ASN A 340 -1.12 12.79 7.47
N PRO A 341 -0.71 11.53 7.20
CA PRO A 341 -1.26 10.36 7.87
C PRO A 341 -0.79 10.17 9.33
N PHE A 342 0.08 11.05 9.83
CA PHE A 342 0.64 10.99 11.19
C PHE A 342 -0.05 11.96 12.16
N GLY A 343 -1.14 12.58 11.72
CA GLY A 343 -1.90 13.56 12.46
C GLY A 343 -2.76 12.98 13.58
N ALA A 344 -3.86 13.68 13.84
CA ALA A 344 -4.82 13.36 14.90
C ALA A 344 -6.23 13.06 14.35
N ASP A 345 -6.37 12.85 13.04
CA ASP A 345 -7.65 12.55 12.41
C ASP A 345 -8.09 11.09 12.69
N ASP A 346 -9.39 10.83 12.52
CA ASP A 346 -9.97 9.52 12.81
C ASP A 346 -9.33 8.40 11.95
N ASP A 347 -8.83 8.69 10.75
CA ASP A 347 -8.33 7.70 9.78
C ASP A 347 -6.80 7.58 9.71
N ASP A 348 -6.09 8.44 10.44
CA ASP A 348 -4.63 8.45 10.54
C ASP A 348 -4.07 7.13 11.10
N PHE A 349 -2.75 6.95 11.03
CA PHE A 349 -2.13 5.75 11.57
C PHE A 349 -2.14 5.72 13.11
N GLU A 350 -2.55 4.58 13.69
CA GLU A 350 -2.44 4.31 15.12
C GLU A 350 -0.99 3.98 15.51
N LEU A 351 -0.12 4.99 15.48
CA LEU A 351 1.31 4.80 15.76
C LEU A 351 1.58 4.35 17.20
N ASN A 352 0.78 4.80 18.17
CA ASN A 352 0.93 4.37 19.57
C ASN A 352 0.73 2.86 19.73
N TYR A 353 -0.30 2.31 19.10
CA TYR A 353 -0.53 0.85 19.07
C TYR A 353 0.63 0.11 18.40
N ILE A 354 1.13 0.63 17.27
CA ILE A 354 2.25 0.02 16.55
C ILE A 354 3.50 -0.01 17.43
N ILE A 355 3.80 1.08 18.15
CA ILE A 355 4.93 1.14 19.08
C ILE A 355 4.81 0.07 20.16
N ASP A 356 3.67 0.02 20.86
CA ASP A 356 3.47 -0.91 21.98
C ASP A 356 3.56 -2.37 21.53
N ARG A 357 2.88 -2.69 20.41
CA ARG A 357 2.94 -4.00 19.77
C ARG A 357 4.39 -4.33 19.43
N ASN A 358 5.09 -3.46 18.72
CA ASN A 358 6.45 -3.71 18.22
C ASN A 358 7.45 -3.91 19.37
N VAL A 359 7.32 -3.14 20.45
CA VAL A 359 8.12 -3.33 21.66
C VAL A 359 7.82 -4.70 22.28
N GLN A 360 6.56 -5.03 22.50
CA GLN A 360 6.17 -6.31 23.11
C GLN A 360 6.62 -7.52 22.28
N VAL A 361 6.39 -7.49 20.96
CA VAL A 361 6.77 -8.60 20.07
C VAL A 361 8.28 -8.70 19.91
N SER A 362 9.01 -7.58 19.91
CA SER A 362 10.47 -7.63 19.87
C SER A 362 11.04 -8.40 21.06
N TYR A 363 10.59 -8.09 22.28
CA TYR A 363 11.03 -8.79 23.48
C TYR A 363 10.56 -10.24 23.53
N LEU A 364 9.32 -10.52 23.11
CA LEU A 364 8.81 -11.89 23.05
C LEU A 364 9.67 -12.78 22.14
N ILE A 365 10.07 -12.28 20.97
CA ILE A 365 10.87 -13.02 20.00
C ILE A 365 12.30 -13.26 20.50
N VAL A 366 12.99 -12.21 20.99
CA VAL A 366 14.42 -12.30 21.33
C VAL A 366 14.68 -12.99 22.67
N ASP A 367 13.65 -13.11 23.50
CA ASP A 367 13.75 -13.61 24.87
C ASP A 367 12.89 -14.87 25.07
N THR A 368 11.57 -14.71 25.14
CA THR A 368 10.65 -15.77 25.58
C THR A 368 10.56 -16.95 24.60
N CYS A 369 10.51 -16.68 23.29
CA CYS A 369 10.37 -17.69 22.24
C CYS A 369 11.70 -18.34 21.82
N ARG A 370 12.83 -17.82 22.29
CA ARG A 370 14.14 -18.27 21.82
C ARG A 370 14.41 -19.71 22.27
N GLY A 371 14.80 -20.56 21.33
CA GLY A 371 15.18 -21.96 21.59
C GLY A 371 14.05 -22.86 22.08
N LYS A 372 12.82 -22.34 22.23
CA LYS A 372 11.66 -23.14 22.67
C LYS A 372 10.93 -23.66 21.45
N LEU A 373 10.89 -24.98 21.32
CA LEU A 373 10.11 -25.67 20.31
C LEU A 373 9.03 -26.52 21.00
N PRO A 374 7.82 -26.63 20.42
CA PRO A 374 6.90 -27.69 20.84
C PRO A 374 7.52 -29.06 20.55
N VAL A 375 7.06 -30.08 21.27
CA VAL A 375 7.50 -31.46 21.05
C VAL A 375 7.25 -31.84 19.60
N VAL A 376 8.29 -32.32 18.92
CA VAL A 376 8.20 -32.76 17.52
C VAL A 376 7.44 -34.08 17.48
N THR A 377 6.22 -34.05 16.99
CA THR A 377 5.34 -35.22 16.82
C THR A 377 5.05 -35.45 15.35
N THR A 378 4.68 -36.68 14.99
CA THR A 378 4.11 -36.96 13.66
C THR A 378 2.85 -36.14 13.45
N ASP A 379 2.73 -35.58 12.27
CA ASP A 379 1.57 -34.86 11.78
C ASP A 379 0.37 -35.80 11.58
N CYS A 380 -0.84 -35.26 11.68
CA CYS A 380 -2.09 -36.00 11.45
C CYS A 380 -2.25 -36.51 10.00
N THR A 381 -1.35 -36.11 9.09
CA THR A 381 -1.35 -36.45 7.66
C THR A 381 -0.56 -37.72 7.32
N SER A 382 -0.01 -38.45 8.29
CA SER A 382 0.68 -39.74 8.03
C SER A 382 -0.24 -40.80 7.38
N THR A 383 -1.56 -40.63 7.50
CA THR A 383 -2.58 -41.30 6.69
C THR A 383 -3.43 -40.22 6.02
N PHE A 384 -3.12 -39.86 4.77
CA PHE A 384 -3.92 -38.94 3.98
C PHE A 384 -5.35 -39.49 3.83
N ASP A 385 -6.28 -39.03 4.65
CA ASP A 385 -7.70 -39.39 4.56
C ASP A 385 -8.31 -38.66 3.35
N SER A 386 -8.73 -39.41 2.34
CA SER A 386 -9.25 -38.87 1.07
C SER A 386 -10.48 -37.96 1.25
N LYS A 387 -11.15 -38.05 2.41
CA LYS A 387 -12.36 -37.29 2.76
C LYS A 387 -12.14 -35.78 2.81
N ASP A 388 -10.95 -35.31 3.19
CA ASP A 388 -10.65 -33.88 3.22
C ASP A 388 -10.46 -33.31 1.79
N LEU A 389 -9.96 -34.13 0.86
CA LEU A 389 -9.84 -33.76 -0.56
C LEU A 389 -11.20 -33.60 -1.23
N ASP A 390 -12.19 -34.43 -0.85
CA ASP A 390 -13.55 -34.37 -1.42
C ASP A 390 -14.29 -33.07 -1.07
N SER A 391 -13.83 -32.35 -0.03
CA SER A 391 -14.36 -31.03 0.35
C SER A 391 -13.86 -29.88 -0.53
N LEU A 392 -12.75 -30.08 -1.25
CA LEU A 392 -12.18 -29.11 -2.16
C LEU A 392 -12.96 -29.15 -3.48
N LYS A 393 -13.92 -28.22 -3.61
CA LYS A 393 -14.64 -27.99 -4.86
C LYS A 393 -13.66 -27.46 -5.92
N ASP A 394 -13.27 -28.37 -6.81
CA ASP A 394 -12.54 -28.18 -8.06
C ASP A 394 -11.05 -27.81 -7.93
N LYS A 395 -10.22 -28.65 -8.55
CA LYS A 395 -8.80 -28.38 -8.76
C LYS A 395 -8.66 -27.14 -9.65
N PHE A 396 -7.78 -26.20 -9.30
CA PHE A 396 -7.40 -25.13 -10.20
C PHE A 396 -6.75 -25.73 -11.46
N VAL A 397 -7.39 -25.53 -12.60
CA VAL A 397 -6.95 -26.00 -13.92
C VAL A 397 -6.70 -24.73 -14.76
N PRO A 398 -5.44 -24.43 -15.17
CA PRO A 398 -5.14 -23.25 -15.97
C PRO A 398 -5.97 -23.21 -17.25
N SER A 399 -6.35 -22.02 -17.71
CA SER A 399 -7.28 -21.82 -18.83
C SER A 399 -6.89 -22.53 -20.12
N ALA A 400 -5.59 -22.73 -20.37
CA ALA A 400 -5.07 -23.41 -21.56
C ALA A 400 -5.09 -24.95 -21.48
N SER A 401 -5.23 -25.53 -20.29
CA SER A 401 -5.12 -26.98 -20.11
C SER A 401 -6.37 -27.79 -20.48
N LEU A 402 -7.49 -27.11 -20.75
CA LEU A 402 -8.71 -27.70 -21.31
C LEU A 402 -8.84 -27.45 -22.82
N ILE A 403 -7.84 -26.81 -23.44
CA ILE A 403 -7.85 -26.49 -24.87
C ILE A 403 -7.14 -27.63 -25.61
N ASP A 404 -7.93 -28.49 -26.26
CA ASP A 404 -7.39 -29.45 -27.23
C ASP A 404 -7.05 -28.71 -28.52
N ILE A 405 -5.77 -28.56 -28.82
CA ILE A 405 -5.29 -27.90 -30.06
C ILE A 405 -5.36 -28.92 -31.20
N PRO A 406 -6.17 -28.70 -32.25
CA PRO A 406 -6.21 -29.57 -33.42
C PRO A 406 -4.82 -29.74 -34.04
N GLU A 407 -4.48 -30.94 -34.51
CA GLU A 407 -3.14 -31.26 -35.04
C GLU A 407 -2.66 -30.28 -36.12
N GLU A 408 -3.58 -29.74 -36.93
CA GLU A 408 -3.31 -28.75 -37.99
C GLU A 408 -2.76 -27.40 -37.46
N MET A 409 -3.05 -27.06 -36.21
CA MET A 409 -2.60 -25.83 -35.56
C MET A 409 -1.33 -26.02 -34.71
N GLN A 410 -0.88 -27.26 -34.52
CA GLN A 410 0.34 -27.56 -33.78
C GLN A 410 1.55 -27.23 -34.65
N ARG A 411 2.26 -26.13 -34.34
CA ARG A 411 3.48 -25.74 -35.05
C ARG A 411 4.66 -25.71 -34.08
N ILE A 412 5.66 -26.54 -34.34
CA ILE A 412 6.98 -26.42 -33.72
C ILE A 412 7.77 -25.50 -34.65
N VAL A 413 8.00 -24.25 -34.24
CA VAL A 413 8.93 -23.37 -34.93
C VAL A 413 10.34 -23.83 -34.54
N VAL A 414 10.93 -24.71 -35.35
CA VAL A 414 12.37 -24.93 -35.33
C VAL A 414 12.95 -23.86 -36.25
N GLU A 415 13.44 -22.75 -35.70
CA GLU A 415 14.29 -21.86 -36.49
C GLU A 415 15.52 -22.69 -36.93
N PRO A 416 15.75 -22.87 -38.24
CA PRO A 416 16.95 -23.57 -38.67
C PRO A 416 18.18 -22.76 -38.22
N PRO A 417 19.25 -23.41 -37.73
CA PRO A 417 20.46 -22.68 -37.39
C PRO A 417 20.95 -21.95 -38.65
N GLU A 418 21.10 -20.63 -38.59
CA GLU A 418 21.68 -19.85 -39.68
C GLU A 418 23.04 -20.45 -40.07
N GLU A 419 23.12 -21.04 -41.26
CA GLU A 419 24.37 -21.52 -41.83
C GLU A 419 25.26 -20.31 -42.14
N ARG A 420 26.23 -20.03 -41.25
CA ARG A 420 27.29 -19.07 -41.57
C ARG A 420 28.19 -19.68 -42.65
N PRO A 421 28.39 -19.04 -43.82
CA PRO A 421 29.28 -19.54 -44.84
C PRO A 421 30.73 -19.56 -44.32
N TRP A 422 31.41 -20.69 -44.45
CA TRP A 422 32.81 -20.86 -44.10
C TRP A 422 33.72 -20.11 -45.08
N THR A 423 34.39 -19.04 -44.64
CA THR A 423 35.59 -18.50 -45.31
C THR A 423 36.84 -19.00 -44.59
N PRO A 424 37.82 -19.64 -45.27
CA PRO A 424 39.02 -20.13 -44.62
C PRO A 424 40.10 -19.05 -44.47
N LEU A 425 40.79 -19.11 -43.33
CA LEU A 425 42.05 -18.45 -42.94
C LEU A 425 41.96 -17.04 -42.30
N SER A 426 42.08 -17.01 -40.98
CA SER A 426 43.21 -16.38 -40.22
C SER A 426 42.79 -16.19 -38.76
N PHE A 427 43.35 -16.96 -37.83
CA PHE A 427 44.54 -16.64 -37.02
C PHE A 427 44.31 -15.51 -35.98
N PHE A 428 44.33 -15.92 -34.70
CA PHE A 428 44.41 -15.08 -33.47
C PHE A 428 43.26 -14.08 -33.27
N ARG A 429 42.67 -13.92 -32.08
CA ARG A 429 43.33 -13.72 -30.80
C ARG A 429 42.32 -13.92 -29.68
N SER A 430 42.81 -14.51 -28.60
CA SER A 430 42.17 -14.61 -27.30
C SER A 430 41.89 -13.26 -26.66
N SER A 431 40.91 -13.31 -25.75
CA SER A 431 40.89 -12.67 -24.43
C SER A 431 40.27 -11.28 -24.24
N SER A 432 39.51 -11.25 -23.13
CA SER A 432 39.49 -10.22 -22.10
C SER A 432 38.40 -9.14 -22.16
N LEU A 433 37.49 -9.27 -21.18
CA LEU A 433 37.25 -8.31 -20.10
C LEU A 433 36.73 -6.89 -20.44
N LEU A 434 35.73 -6.55 -19.61
CA LEU A 434 35.53 -5.25 -18.96
C LEU A 434 34.90 -4.10 -19.76
N SER A 435 33.70 -3.80 -19.27
CA SER A 435 33.31 -2.50 -18.72
C SER A 435 32.67 -1.47 -19.65
N ASN A 436 31.56 -0.95 -19.09
CA ASN A 436 31.16 0.44 -19.05
C ASN A 436 30.65 1.16 -20.32
N GLY A 437 29.60 1.94 -20.07
CA GLY A 437 29.21 3.11 -20.86
C GLY A 437 27.94 2.83 -21.67
N SER A 438 26.73 3.12 -21.18
CA SER A 438 26.13 4.46 -21.01
C SER A 438 25.94 5.22 -22.33
N VAL A 439 24.77 5.88 -22.43
CA VAL A 439 24.51 7.15 -23.15
C VAL A 439 23.73 7.04 -24.47
N PHE A 440 22.45 7.43 -24.33
CA PHE A 440 21.66 8.36 -25.15
C PHE A 440 21.51 8.22 -26.67
N GLY A 441 20.22 8.33 -27.05
CA GLY A 441 19.75 9.16 -28.18
C GLY A 441 19.85 8.47 -29.53
N ARG A 442 18.97 8.70 -30.52
CA ARG A 442 17.91 9.68 -30.74
C ARG A 442 17.01 9.10 -31.86
N HIS A 443 15.77 9.58 -31.87
CA HIS A 443 14.86 9.77 -33.00
C HIS A 443 15.30 9.37 -34.42
N SER A 444 14.39 8.73 -35.15
CA SER A 444 13.82 9.33 -36.37
C SER A 444 12.50 8.67 -36.78
N ASN A 445 11.51 9.52 -37.05
CA ASN A 445 10.21 9.22 -37.64
C ASN A 445 10.33 8.63 -39.06
N GLY A 446 9.34 7.83 -39.45
CA GLY A 446 9.08 7.48 -40.85
C GLY A 446 7.64 6.97 -41.01
N TRP A 447 6.74 7.86 -41.37
CA TRP A 447 5.38 7.56 -41.84
C TRP A 447 5.41 6.93 -43.23
N ASN A 448 4.45 6.03 -43.50
CA ASN A 448 3.70 5.84 -44.75
C ASN A 448 2.65 4.74 -44.48
N SER A 449 1.36 5.02 -44.25
CA SER A 449 0.28 5.46 -45.17
C SER A 449 -0.19 4.41 -46.18
N ASP A 450 -1.47 4.05 -46.05
CA ASP A 450 -2.42 3.59 -47.09
C ASP A 450 -2.24 2.18 -47.69
N SER A 451 -3.27 1.38 -48.02
CA SER A 451 -4.71 1.59 -48.08
C SER A 451 -5.44 0.24 -48.31
N THR A 452 -6.66 0.15 -47.76
CA THR A 452 -7.87 -0.49 -48.34
C THR A 452 -7.86 -1.97 -48.76
N PHE A 453 -8.70 -2.77 -48.08
CA PHE A 453 -9.84 -3.40 -48.77
C PHE A 453 -10.99 -3.67 -47.80
N ARG A 454 -12.14 -3.06 -48.07
CA ARG A 454 -13.42 -3.25 -47.39
C ARG A 454 -14.43 -3.63 -48.47
N ARG A 455 -15.10 -4.78 -48.34
CA ARG A 455 -16.58 -4.95 -48.36
C ARG A 455 -17.07 -6.30 -48.94
N ARG A 456 -17.97 -6.89 -48.13
CA ARG A 456 -19.30 -7.48 -48.44
C ARG A 456 -19.30 -8.77 -49.29
N PHE A 457 -20.15 -9.76 -49.03
CA PHE A 457 -21.61 -9.74 -48.78
C PHE A 457 -22.01 -10.96 -47.90
N ARG A 458 -22.83 -10.76 -46.85
CA ARG A 458 -24.26 -11.18 -46.69
C ARG A 458 -24.48 -12.70 -46.64
N SER A 459 -25.39 -13.29 -45.87
CA SER A 459 -26.42 -12.84 -44.91
C SER A 459 -27.22 -14.09 -44.49
N ALA A 460 -27.46 -14.23 -43.19
CA ALA A 460 -28.70 -14.64 -42.48
C ALA A 460 -29.60 -15.76 -43.09
N ASN A 461 -30.02 -16.80 -42.37
CA ASN A 461 -30.93 -16.83 -41.20
C ASN A 461 -30.85 -18.26 -40.61
N SER A 462 -31.00 -18.52 -39.32
CA SER A 462 -32.32 -18.52 -38.66
C SER A 462 -32.19 -18.91 -37.19
N PHE A 463 -32.98 -18.24 -36.35
CA PHE A 463 -33.29 -18.60 -34.97
C PHE A 463 -34.11 -19.90 -34.89
N HIS A 464 -33.92 -20.71 -33.84
CA HIS A 464 -35.03 -21.35 -33.14
C HIS A 464 -34.69 -21.77 -31.70
N LEU A 465 -35.55 -21.30 -30.77
CA LEU A 465 -35.74 -21.72 -29.38
C LEU A 465 -36.85 -22.80 -29.29
N TYR A 466 -36.97 -23.42 -28.10
CA TYR A 466 -37.77 -24.60 -27.66
C TYR A 466 -37.01 -25.93 -27.77
N GLY A 467 -36.99 -26.86 -26.80
CA GLY A 467 -37.70 -27.00 -25.53
C GLY A 467 -38.01 -28.49 -25.27
N SER A 468 -37.68 -28.98 -24.08
CA SER A 468 -38.33 -30.10 -23.36
C SER A 468 -37.84 -31.57 -23.49
N GLN A 469 -37.67 -32.16 -22.29
CA GLN A 469 -38.00 -33.53 -21.85
C GLN A 469 -37.13 -34.78 -22.18
N ARG A 470 -36.27 -35.13 -21.20
CA ARG A 470 -36.33 -36.34 -20.31
C ARG A 470 -36.18 -37.78 -20.92
N PRO A 471 -35.96 -38.84 -20.09
CA PRO A 471 -34.77 -39.71 -20.14
C PRO A 471 -35.05 -41.19 -20.47
N ARG A 472 -34.01 -42.03 -20.64
CA ARG A 472 -34.00 -43.52 -20.54
C ARG A 472 -32.59 -44.05 -20.91
N ARG A 473 -32.02 -45.16 -20.42
CA ARG A 473 -32.40 -46.18 -19.43
C ARG A 473 -31.14 -47.02 -19.13
N LYS A 474 -31.05 -47.56 -17.91
CA LYS A 474 -30.10 -48.56 -17.41
C LYS A 474 -30.01 -49.82 -18.29
N ARG A 475 -28.80 -50.40 -18.41
CA ARG A 475 -28.62 -51.84 -18.65
C ARG A 475 -27.69 -52.45 -17.58
N LYS A 476 -28.28 -53.34 -16.78
CA LYS A 476 -27.62 -54.31 -15.91
C LYS A 476 -27.29 -55.56 -16.75
N PHE A 477 -26.12 -56.15 -16.56
CA PHE A 477 -25.84 -57.58 -16.74
C PHE A 477 -24.81 -57.95 -15.65
N LYS A 478 -25.23 -58.55 -14.53
CA LYS A 478 -25.41 -59.98 -14.21
C LYS A 478 -24.08 -60.71 -13.89
N ASN A 479 -23.87 -60.93 -12.60
CA ASN A 479 -22.90 -61.85 -11.99
C ASN A 479 -23.05 -63.29 -12.50
N ARG A 480 -21.93 -64.01 -12.58
CA ARG A 480 -21.86 -65.42 -12.24
C ARG A 480 -20.64 -65.67 -11.36
N HIS A 481 -20.92 -66.13 -10.14
CA HIS A 481 -19.99 -66.85 -9.28
C HIS A 481 -19.63 -68.20 -9.93
N LEU A 482 -18.38 -68.63 -9.76
CA LEU A 482 -18.01 -70.03 -9.65
C LEU A 482 -16.98 -70.15 -8.52
N SER A 483 -17.29 -71.03 -7.60
CA SER A 483 -16.57 -71.38 -6.38
C SER A 483 -15.61 -72.56 -6.62
N LEU A 484 -14.51 -72.54 -5.87
CA LEU A 484 -13.79 -73.66 -5.26
C LEU A 484 -13.17 -74.75 -6.15
N GLY A 485 -11.85 -74.84 -6.01
CA GLY A 485 -10.95 -75.94 -6.30
C GLY A 485 -9.60 -75.57 -5.69
#